data_AF-D9QLC8-F1
#
_entry.id   AF-D9QLC8-F1
#
_cell.length_a   1.000
_cell.length_b   1.000
_cell.length_c   1.000
_cell.angle_alpha   90.00
_cell.angle_beta   90.00
_cell.angle_gamma   90.00
#
_symmetry.space_group_name_H-M   'P 1'
#
loop_
_entity.id
_entity.type
_entity.pdbx_description
1 polymer ?
#
loop_
_entity_poly.entity_id
_entity_poly.type
_entity_poly.pdbx_seq_one_letter_code
_entity_poly.pdbx_strand_id
1 'polypeptide(L)'
;MSMEMRVSEHPLRRYGALMAVCMLAGAIAGGVSAAFGDRSGAGPIIVAASVGLAMAAVLWVCARWWRGLDEAAQEAHKWAWWWGSTFGLAIGTVALFTLAYGTPSVLTAAPDDLLLGGAALIGLAQTLGYSIAWAVWWLQRR
;
A
#
# COMPACT_ATOMS: atom_id res chain seq x y z
N MET A 1 -7.17 32.14 -17.92
CA MET A 1 -5.82 31.54 -17.77
C MET A 1 -5.95 30.07 -18.16
N SER A 2 -5.65 29.75 -19.42
CA SER A 2 -5.73 28.39 -19.97
C SER A 2 -4.63 27.55 -19.33
N MET A 3 -5.00 26.57 -18.51
CA MET A 3 -4.06 25.59 -17.95
C MET A 3 -3.82 24.54 -19.05
N GLU A 4 -2.84 24.81 -19.93
CA GLU A 4 -2.36 23.83 -20.89
C GLU A 4 -1.97 22.55 -20.14
N MET A 5 -2.70 21.47 -20.40
CA MET A 5 -2.44 20.15 -19.88
C MET A 5 -1.16 19.63 -20.56
N ARG A 6 0.01 19.94 -19.97
CA ARG A 6 1.29 19.43 -20.47
C ARG A 6 1.36 17.93 -20.23
N VAL A 7 1.05 17.16 -21.27
CA VAL A 7 1.37 15.72 -21.32
C VAL A 7 2.87 15.57 -21.05
N SER A 8 3.23 14.82 -20.01
CA SER A 8 4.63 14.70 -19.63
C SER A 8 5.39 13.82 -20.61
N GLU A 9 6.55 14.28 -21.07
CA GLU A 9 7.36 13.56 -22.07
C GLU A 9 7.90 12.19 -21.57
N HIS A 10 7.89 11.91 -20.25
CA HIS A 10 8.40 10.66 -19.67
C HIS A 10 7.54 10.12 -18.51
N PRO A 11 6.35 9.53 -18.78
CA PRO A 11 5.44 9.04 -17.75
C PRO A 11 6.04 7.89 -16.93
N LEU A 12 6.74 6.95 -17.58
CA LEU A 12 7.37 5.79 -16.94
C LEU A 12 8.47 6.21 -15.94
N ARG A 13 9.29 7.22 -16.29
CA ARG A 13 10.37 7.71 -15.41
C ARG A 13 9.81 8.37 -14.16
N ARG A 14 8.71 9.13 -14.29
CA ARG A 14 8.02 9.77 -13.16
C ARG A 14 7.38 8.75 -12.24
N TYR A 15 6.73 7.74 -12.82
CA TYR A 15 6.16 6.62 -12.06
C TYR A 15 7.23 5.80 -11.34
N GLY A 16 8.34 5.47 -12.03
CA GLY A 16 9.48 4.78 -11.41
C GLY A 16 10.10 5.56 -10.26
N ALA A 17 10.27 6.88 -10.43
CA ALA A 17 10.76 7.76 -9.37
C ALA A 17 9.80 7.81 -8.16
N LEU A 18 8.48 7.85 -8.40
CA LEU A 18 7.46 7.78 -7.36
C LEU A 18 7.60 6.49 -6.54
N MET A 19 7.68 5.34 -7.22
CA MET A 19 7.85 4.04 -6.57
C MET A 19 9.15 3.99 -5.75
N ALA A 20 10.26 4.48 -6.31
CA ALA A 20 11.53 4.55 -5.58
C ALA A 20 11.44 5.40 -4.31
N VAL A 21 10.75 6.54 -4.34
CA VAL A 21 10.53 7.39 -3.16
C VAL A 21 9.69 6.65 -2.10
N CYS A 22 8.62 5.96 -2.50
CA CYS A 22 7.80 5.17 -1.58
C CYS A 22 8.60 4.03 -0.94
N MET A 23 9.40 3.30 -1.73
CA MET A 23 10.24 2.22 -1.21
C MET A 23 11.33 2.75 -0.28
N LEU A 24 11.96 3.88 -0.62
CA LEU A 24 12.97 4.50 0.23
C LEU A 24 12.37 4.97 1.57
N ALA A 25 11.20 5.62 1.54
CA ALA A 25 10.52 6.05 2.75
C ALA A 25 10.18 4.86 3.66
N GLY A 26 9.67 3.77 3.08
CA GLY A 26 9.42 2.51 3.80
C GLY A 26 10.69 1.88 4.38
N ALA A 27 11.77 1.83 3.59
CA ALA A 27 13.05 1.28 4.03
C ALA A 27 13.66 2.10 5.19
N ILE A 28 13.58 3.43 5.14
CA ILE A 28 14.03 4.31 6.21
C ILE A 28 13.19 4.06 7.48
N ALA A 29 11.86 4.06 7.37
CA ALA A 29 10.99 3.81 8.52
C ALA A 29 11.23 2.42 9.13
N GLY A 30 11.40 1.39 8.30
CA GLY A 30 11.75 0.04 8.74
C GLY A 30 13.12 -0.03 9.41
N GLY A 31 14.13 0.63 8.84
CA GLY A 31 15.47 0.71 9.43
C GLY A 31 15.49 1.43 10.78
N VAL A 32 14.74 2.54 10.92
CA VAL A 32 14.56 3.23 12.20
C VAL A 32 13.83 2.32 13.19
N SER A 33 12.80 1.60 12.75
CA SER A 33 12.07 0.65 13.58
C SER A 33 12.98 -0.45 14.12
N ALA A 34 13.83 -1.03 13.26
CA ALA A 34 14.80 -2.05 13.67
C ALA A 34 15.90 -1.52 14.60
N ALA A 35 16.35 -0.27 14.42
CA ALA A 35 17.45 0.30 15.21
C ALA A 35 17.03 0.84 16.59
N PHE A 36 15.75 1.17 16.76
CA PHE A 36 15.24 1.88 17.94
C PHE A 36 14.03 1.20 18.61
N GLY A 37 13.42 0.19 17.99
CA GLY A 37 12.19 -0.46 18.47
C GLY A 37 12.31 -1.08 19.87
N ASP A 38 13.44 -1.73 20.16
CA ASP A 38 13.66 -2.42 21.44
C ASP A 38 14.20 -1.52 22.55
N ARG A 39 14.39 -0.22 22.27
CA ARG A 39 14.92 0.72 23.26
C ARG A 39 13.83 1.14 24.24
N SER A 40 14.08 0.94 25.52
CA SER A 40 13.20 1.43 26.58
C SER A 40 13.10 2.96 26.58
N GLY A 41 11.94 3.49 27.02
CA GLY A 41 11.67 4.92 27.02
C GLY A 41 11.21 5.44 25.66
N ALA A 42 12.08 6.16 24.95
CA ALA A 42 11.70 6.91 23.74
C ALA A 42 11.52 6.04 22.48
N GLY A 43 11.89 4.75 22.50
CA GLY A 43 11.86 3.86 21.33
C GLY A 43 10.52 3.85 20.58
N PRO A 44 9.38 3.55 21.24
CA PRO A 44 8.08 3.55 20.57
C PRO A 44 7.69 4.90 19.94
N ILE A 45 8.05 6.02 20.58
CA ILE A 45 7.76 7.37 20.06
C ILE A 45 8.59 7.63 18.80
N ILE A 46 9.87 7.23 18.79
CA ILE A 46 10.75 7.35 17.63
C ILE A 46 10.21 6.52 16.47
N VAL A 47 9.80 5.28 16.72
CA VAL A 47 9.20 4.40 15.71
C VAL A 47 7.92 5.02 15.16
N ALA A 48 6.98 5.40 16.02
CA ALA A 48 5.71 6.00 15.62
C ALA A 48 5.91 7.29 14.81
N ALA A 49 6.83 8.16 15.24
CA ALA A 49 7.17 9.39 14.51
C ALA A 49 7.77 9.07 13.13
N SER A 50 8.69 8.11 13.04
CA SER A 50 9.33 7.74 11.77
C SER A 50 8.35 7.14 10.76
N VAL A 51 7.49 6.22 11.22
CA VAL A 51 6.44 5.61 10.39
C VAL A 51 5.41 6.65 9.99
N GLY A 52 4.99 7.51 10.92
CA GLY A 52 4.05 8.60 10.67
C GLY A 52 4.57 9.60 9.63
N LEU A 53 5.84 10.02 9.73
CA LEU A 53 6.50 10.89 8.76
C LEU A 53 6.62 10.23 7.39
N ALA A 54 7.02 8.95 7.33
CA ALA A 54 7.11 8.21 6.08
C ALA A 54 5.73 8.11 5.41
N MET A 55 4.69 7.80 6.17
CA MET A 55 3.31 7.73 5.66
C MET A 55 2.81 9.09 5.16
N ALA A 56 3.05 10.16 5.92
CA ALA A 56 2.69 11.52 5.52
C ALA A 56 3.39 11.92 4.20
N ALA A 57 4.68 11.59 4.06
CA ALA A 57 5.43 11.84 2.83
C ALA A 57 4.84 11.07 1.66
N VAL A 58 4.59 9.76 1.80
CA VAL A 58 3.99 8.92 0.76
C VAL A 58 2.62 9.47 0.34
N LEU A 59 1.74 9.78 1.30
CA LEU A 59 0.42 10.36 1.01
C LEU A 59 0.52 11.69 0.27
N TRP A 60 1.46 12.55 0.67
CA TRP A 60 1.70 13.82 -0.02
C TRP A 60 2.12 13.62 -1.47
N VAL A 61 3.07 12.71 -1.74
CA VAL A 61 3.51 12.42 -3.11
C VAL A 61 2.37 11.76 -3.92
N CYS A 62 1.66 10.79 -3.35
CA CYS A 62 0.49 10.16 -4.00
C CYS A 62 -0.59 11.18 -4.36
N ALA A 63 -0.92 12.11 -3.46
CA ALA A 63 -1.90 13.18 -3.74
C ALA A 63 -1.42 14.13 -4.84
N ARG A 64 -0.11 14.33 -4.97
CA ARG A 64 0.47 15.17 -6.02
C ARG A 64 0.46 14.46 -7.37
N TRP A 65 0.76 13.15 -7.38
CA TRP A 65 0.65 12.28 -8.55
C TRP A 65 -0.81 12.14 -9.03
N TRP A 66 -1.74 11.92 -8.11
CA TRP A 66 -3.18 11.77 -8.41
C TRP A 66 -3.75 12.96 -9.20
N ARG A 67 -3.39 14.19 -8.79
CA ARG A 67 -3.83 15.42 -9.47
C ARG A 67 -3.32 15.54 -10.91
N GLY A 68 -2.31 14.77 -11.30
CA GLY A 68 -1.77 14.76 -12.66
C GLY A 68 -2.35 13.68 -13.57
N LEU A 69 -3.25 12.84 -13.06
CA LEU A 69 -3.89 11.78 -13.84
C LEU A 69 -5.10 12.32 -14.62
N ASP A 70 -5.31 11.79 -15.82
CA ASP A 70 -6.54 12.00 -16.56
C ASP A 70 -7.76 11.35 -15.88
N GLU A 71 -8.96 11.73 -16.31
CA GLU A 71 -10.21 11.23 -15.72
C GLU A 71 -10.36 9.71 -15.88
N ALA A 72 -9.96 9.16 -17.03
CA ALA A 72 -10.06 7.72 -17.30
C ALA A 72 -9.17 6.91 -16.34
N ALA A 73 -7.93 7.34 -16.13
CA ALA A 73 -6.99 6.74 -15.19
C ALA A 73 -7.50 6.85 -13.74
N GLN A 74 -8.03 8.02 -13.34
CA GLN A 74 -8.62 8.19 -12.01
C GLN A 74 -9.83 7.28 -11.80
N GLU A 75 -10.71 7.13 -12.80
CA GLU A 75 -11.83 6.19 -12.74
C GLU A 75 -11.36 4.73 -12.66
N ALA A 76 -10.32 4.36 -13.41
CA ALA A 76 -9.73 3.02 -13.33
C ALA A 76 -9.23 2.72 -11.91
N HIS A 77 -8.54 3.67 -11.27
CA HIS A 77 -8.07 3.54 -9.89
C HIS A 77 -9.22 3.40 -8.87
N LYS A 78 -10.26 4.24 -8.98
CA LYS A 78 -11.42 4.20 -8.09
C LYS A 78 -12.20 2.90 -8.24
N TRP A 79 -12.45 2.49 -9.48
CA TRP A 79 -13.16 1.25 -9.79
C TRP A 79 -12.37 0.03 -9.30
N ALA A 80 -11.07 -0.01 -9.56
CA ALA A 80 -10.19 -1.08 -9.11
C ALA A 80 -10.07 -1.14 -7.59
N TRP A 81 -10.06 0.00 -6.90
CA TRP A 81 -10.09 0.03 -5.45
C TRP A 81 -11.40 -0.53 -4.89
N TRP A 82 -12.55 -0.04 -5.41
CA TRP A 82 -13.85 -0.47 -4.92
C TRP A 82 -14.11 -1.96 -5.16
N TRP A 83 -13.88 -2.46 -6.38
CA TRP A 83 -14.15 -3.85 -6.71
C TRP A 83 -12.98 -4.78 -6.39
N GLY A 84 -11.76 -4.39 -6.72
CA GLY A 84 -10.59 -5.24 -6.52
C GLY A 84 -10.16 -5.31 -5.06
N SER A 85 -9.82 -4.17 -4.46
CA SER A 85 -9.30 -4.14 -3.08
C SER A 85 -10.35 -4.63 -2.08
N THR A 86 -11.62 -4.24 -2.20
CA THR A 86 -12.67 -4.68 -1.26
C THR A 86 -12.87 -6.19 -1.30
N PHE A 87 -12.92 -6.80 -2.49
CA PHE A 87 -13.04 -8.26 -2.60
C PHE A 87 -11.76 -8.96 -2.12
N GLY A 88 -10.59 -8.40 -2.45
CA GLY A 88 -9.32 -8.88 -1.91
C GLY A 88 -9.27 -8.84 -0.39
N LEU A 89 -9.75 -7.76 0.24
CA LEU A 89 -9.86 -7.63 1.68
C LEU A 89 -10.84 -8.66 2.26
N ALA A 90 -12.00 -8.87 1.64
CA ALA A 90 -12.97 -9.86 2.07
C ALA A 90 -12.36 -11.28 2.05
N ILE A 91 -11.73 -11.66 0.93
CA ILE A 91 -11.06 -12.97 0.79
C ILE A 91 -9.91 -13.11 1.79
N GLY A 92 -9.06 -12.09 1.92
CA GLY A 92 -7.96 -12.09 2.87
C GLY A 92 -8.43 -12.20 4.32
N THR A 93 -9.55 -11.56 4.66
CA THR A 93 -10.17 -11.64 5.99
C THR A 93 -10.74 -13.02 6.26
N VAL A 94 -11.42 -13.63 5.28
CA VAL A 94 -11.87 -15.02 5.38
C VAL A 94 -10.68 -15.94 5.64
N ALA A 95 -9.60 -15.83 4.86
CA ALA A 95 -8.40 -16.63 5.05
C ALA A 95 -7.77 -16.42 6.44
N LEU A 96 -7.66 -15.15 6.89
CA LEU A 96 -7.14 -14.80 8.20
C LEU A 96 -7.98 -15.42 9.32
N PHE A 97 -9.31 -15.37 9.23
CA PHE A 97 -10.22 -15.90 10.24
C PHE A 97 -10.25 -17.43 10.22
N THR A 98 -10.15 -18.06 9.05
CA THR A 98 -9.98 -19.51 8.94
C THR A 98 -8.70 -19.95 9.64
N LEU A 99 -7.59 -19.24 9.45
CA LEU A 99 -6.33 -19.56 10.16
C LEU A 99 -6.46 -19.34 11.66
N ALA A 100 -7.01 -18.19 12.08
CA ALA A 100 -7.10 -17.82 13.49
C ALA A 100 -8.07 -18.67 14.30
N TYR A 101 -9.17 -19.12 13.70
CA TYR A 101 -10.26 -19.81 14.42
C TYR A 101 -10.53 -21.23 13.93
N GLY A 102 -10.34 -21.51 12.63
CA GLY A 102 -10.58 -22.82 12.04
C GLY A 102 -9.41 -23.79 12.20
N THR A 103 -8.18 -23.27 12.16
CA THR A 103 -6.96 -24.07 12.28
C THR A 103 -5.89 -23.39 13.15
N PRO A 104 -6.20 -22.95 14.39
CA PRO A 104 -5.26 -22.18 15.21
C PRO A 104 -3.94 -22.92 15.50
N SER A 105 -3.95 -24.26 15.47
CA SER A 105 -2.75 -25.08 15.70
C SER A 105 -1.63 -24.88 14.66
N VAL A 106 -1.93 -24.31 13.49
CA VAL A 106 -0.91 -24.02 12.46
C VAL A 106 -0.16 -22.71 12.74
N LEU A 107 -0.70 -21.84 13.60
CA LEU A 107 -0.10 -20.56 13.96
C LEU A 107 0.86 -20.75 15.14
N THR A 108 2.14 -21.01 14.82
CA THR A 108 3.18 -21.34 15.82
C THR A 108 4.25 -20.26 15.97
N ALA A 109 4.19 -19.19 15.18
CA ALA A 109 5.14 -18.09 15.23
C ALA A 109 4.90 -17.15 16.43
N ALA A 110 5.88 -16.28 16.70
CA ALA A 110 5.77 -15.28 17.77
C ALA A 110 4.64 -14.25 17.47
N PRO A 111 4.05 -13.61 18.49
CA PRO A 111 2.90 -12.72 18.28
C PRO A 111 3.13 -11.55 17.31
N ASP A 112 4.34 -10.99 17.31
CA ASP A 112 4.78 -9.94 16.39
C ASP A 112 4.89 -10.45 14.94
N ASP A 113 5.49 -11.63 14.74
CA ASP A 113 5.53 -12.29 13.43
C ASP A 113 4.12 -12.59 12.89
N LEU A 114 3.21 -13.05 13.76
CA LEU A 114 1.81 -13.30 13.41
C LEU A 114 1.08 -12.01 13.04
N LEU A 115 1.32 -10.92 13.75
CA LEU A 115 0.75 -9.60 13.45
C LEU A 115 1.22 -9.10 12.08
N LEU A 116 2.54 -9.17 11.82
CA LEU A 116 3.13 -8.78 10.53
C LEU A 116 2.66 -9.68 9.39
N GLY A 117 2.59 -11.00 9.62
CA GLY A 117 2.09 -11.97 8.67
C GLY A 117 0.63 -11.74 8.30
N GLY A 118 -0.22 -11.45 9.28
CA GLY A 118 -1.63 -11.07 9.06
C GLY A 118 -1.77 -9.77 8.26
N ALA A 119 -1.01 -8.74 8.61
CA ALA A 119 -0.98 -7.49 7.87
C ALA A 119 -0.51 -7.68 6.42
N ALA A 120 0.52 -8.51 6.20
CA ALA A 120 1.02 -8.86 4.87
C ALA A 120 -0.02 -9.64 4.06
N LEU A 121 -0.69 -10.64 4.64
CA LEU A 121 -1.75 -11.40 3.98
C LEU A 121 -2.87 -10.47 3.47
N ILE A 122 -3.35 -9.59 4.34
CA ILE A 122 -4.40 -8.61 4.00
C ILE A 122 -3.91 -7.61 2.95
N GLY A 123 -2.69 -7.10 3.08
CA GLY A 123 -2.10 -6.16 2.12
C GLY A 123 -1.92 -6.80 0.73
N LEU A 124 -1.45 -8.04 0.67
CA LEU A 124 -1.27 -8.80 -0.57
C LEU A 124 -2.60 -9.10 -1.23
N ALA A 125 -3.58 -9.60 -0.48
CA ALA A 125 -4.90 -9.92 -1.02
C ALA A 125 -5.58 -8.68 -1.63
N GLN A 126 -5.52 -7.53 -0.93
CA GLN A 126 -5.99 -6.25 -1.46
C GLN A 126 -5.25 -5.83 -2.73
N THR A 127 -3.92 -5.88 -2.72
CA THR A 127 -3.09 -5.43 -3.85
C THR A 127 -3.30 -6.31 -5.09
N LEU A 128 -3.45 -7.63 -4.90
CA LEU A 128 -3.75 -8.56 -5.98
C LEU A 128 -5.15 -8.32 -6.55
N GLY A 129 -6.17 -8.23 -5.69
CA GLY A 129 -7.54 -7.93 -6.11
C GLY A 129 -7.62 -6.62 -6.88
N TYR A 130 -7.00 -5.57 -6.36
CA TYR A 130 -6.85 -4.28 -7.01
C TYR A 130 -6.19 -4.39 -8.39
N SER A 131 -5.05 -5.11 -8.49
CA SER A 131 -4.29 -5.22 -9.74
C SER A 131 -5.08 -5.96 -10.82
N ILE A 132 -5.80 -7.02 -10.44
CA ILE A 132 -6.68 -7.77 -11.33
C ILE A 132 -7.82 -6.87 -11.81
N ALA A 133 -8.52 -6.20 -10.89
CA ALA A 133 -9.62 -5.31 -11.24
C ALA A 133 -9.17 -4.16 -12.15
N TRP A 134 -8.03 -3.55 -11.86
CA TRP A 134 -7.45 -2.52 -12.70
C TRP A 134 -7.17 -3.02 -14.13
N ALA A 135 -6.57 -4.20 -14.27
CA ALA A 135 -6.32 -4.80 -15.58
C ALA A 135 -7.61 -5.12 -16.34
N VAL A 136 -8.62 -5.66 -15.66
CA VAL A 136 -9.95 -5.95 -16.22
C VAL A 136 -10.64 -4.67 -16.72
N TRP A 137 -10.57 -3.57 -15.95
CA TRP A 137 -11.18 -2.30 -16.34
C TRP A 137 -10.68 -1.81 -17.70
N TRP A 138 -9.36 -1.90 -17.92
CA TRP A 138 -8.73 -1.55 -19.20
C TRP A 138 -9.10 -2.53 -20.31
N LEU A 139 -9.10 -3.84 -20.03
CA LEU A 139 -9.45 -4.86 -21.03
C LEU A 139 -10.88 -4.70 -21.56
N GLN A 140 -11.82 -4.24 -20.72
CA GLN A 140 -13.21 -3.99 -21.12
C GLN A 140 -13.41 -2.72 -21.93
N ARG A 141 -12.43 -1.80 -21.93
CA ARG A 141 -12.52 -0.46 -22.53
C ARG A 141 -11.43 -0.23 -23.58
N ARG A 142 -10.93 -1.33 -24.16
CA ARG A 142 -10.09 -1.31 -25.35
C ARG A 142 -10.94 -1.19 -26.60
#